data_AF-A0AAN9IA11-F1
#
_entry.id   AF-A0AAN9IA11-F1
#
_cell.length_a   1.000
_cell.length_b   1.000
_cell.length_c   1.000
_cell.angle_alpha   90.00
_cell.angle_beta   90.00
_cell.angle_gamma   90.00
#
_symmetry.space_group_name_H-M   'P 1'
#
loop_
_entity.id
_entity.type
_entity.pdbx_description
1 polymer ?
#
loop_
_entity_poly.entity_id
_entity_poly.type
_entity_poly.pdbx_seq_one_letter_code
_entity_poly.pdbx_strand_id
1 'polypeptide(L)' 'MFAAQKKARIQKLRVEKGAAKAAEELEKYDPHKDPNISRDPYKTLFVSKLSYETTESRIKREFESYGAIKRVGILNNP' A
#
# COMPACT_ATOMS: atom_id res chain seq x y z
N MET A 1 37.91 -4.31 11.62
CA MET A 1 36.92 -5.40 11.79
C MET A 1 35.68 -5.00 12.63
N PHE A 2 35.83 -4.34 13.80
CA PHE A 2 34.70 -4.03 14.70
C PHE A 2 33.57 -3.12 14.15
N ALA A 3 33.88 -2.16 13.26
CA ALA A 3 32.88 -1.25 12.70
C ALA A 3 31.85 -1.96 11.78
N ALA A 4 32.29 -2.95 11.00
CA ALA A 4 31.42 -3.74 10.13
C ALA A 4 30.44 -4.60 10.96
N GLN A 5 30.93 -5.21 12.04
CA GLN A 5 30.10 -6.01 12.95
C GLN A 5 29.04 -5.15 13.66
N LYS A 6 29.40 -3.91 14.08
CA LYS A 6 28.44 -2.95 14.66
C LYS A 6 27.34 -2.56 13.65
N LYS A 7 27.71 -2.27 12.40
CA LYS A 7 26.75 -1.91 11.33
C LYS A 7 25.80 -3.06 11.01
N ALA A 8 26.33 -4.27 10.83
CA ALA A 8 25.53 -5.48 10.59
C ALA A 8 24.53 -5.74 11.73
N ARG A 9 24.97 -5.59 12.99
CA ARG A 9 24.08 -5.71 14.16
C ARG A 9 22.94 -4.69 14.13
N ILE A 10 23.22 -3.43 13.84
CA ILE A 10 22.20 -2.38 13.77
C ILE A 10 21.21 -2.66 12.63
N GLN A 11 21.70 -3.07 11.45
CA GLN A 11 20.84 -3.42 10.32
C GLN A 11 19.92 -4.60 10.67
N LYS A 12 20.47 -5.64 11.30
CA LYS A 12 19.67 -6.80 11.74
C LYS A 12 18.57 -6.37 12.71
N LEU A 13 18.91 -5.56 13.72
CA LEU A 13 17.95 -5.03 14.69
C LEU A 13 16.86 -4.17 14.02
N ARG A 14 17.20 -3.40 12.98
CA ARG A 14 16.20 -2.61 12.22
C ARG A 14 15.24 -3.49 11.43
N VAL A 15 15.76 -4.54 10.80
CA VAL A 15 14.94 -5.52 10.06
C VAL A 15 14.04 -6.29 11.03
N GLU A 16 14.58 -6.78 12.15
CA GLU A 16 13.80 -7.49 13.19
C GLU A 16 12.70 -6.60 13.78
N LYS A 17 13.01 -5.33 14.10
CA LYS A 17 12.00 -4.36 14.56
C LYS A 17 10.92 -4.09 13.50
N GLY A 18 11.32 -3.96 12.23
CA GLY A 18 10.38 -3.76 11.12
C GLY A 18 9.45 -4.96 10.94
N ALA A 19 10.00 -6.17 11.02
CA ALA A 19 9.23 -7.42 10.93
C ALA A 19 8.27 -7.58 12.12
N ALA A 20 8.72 -7.28 13.34
CA ALA A 20 7.86 -7.32 14.53
C ALA A 20 6.69 -6.33 14.43
N LYS A 21 6.96 -5.10 13.97
CA LYS A 21 5.89 -4.11 13.72
C LYS A 21 4.92 -4.58 12.63
N ALA A 22 5.42 -5.14 11.54
CA ALA A 22 4.56 -5.67 10.47
C ALA A 22 3.67 -6.83 10.96
N ALA A 23 4.19 -7.71 11.83
CA ALA A 23 3.40 -8.78 12.43
C ALA A 23 2.30 -8.24 13.36
N GLU A 24 2.61 -7.25 14.20
CA GLU A 24 1.63 -6.59 15.08
C GLU A 24 0.51 -5.89 14.28
N GLU A 25 0.87 -5.20 13.19
CA GLU A 25 -0.12 -4.56 12.31
C GLU A 25 -0.96 -5.59 11.54
N LEU A 26 -0.38 -6.73 11.17
CA LEU A 26 -1.09 -7.82 10.50
C LEU A 26 -2.14 -8.46 11.43
N GLU A 27 -1.86 -8.60 12.71
CA GLU A 27 -2.85 -9.08 13.70
C GLU A 27 -4.06 -8.15 13.83
N LYS A 28 -3.86 -6.85 13.60
CA LYS A 28 -4.92 -5.83 13.64
C LYS A 28 -5.63 -5.64 12.30
N TYR A 29 -5.13 -6.23 11.23
CA TYR A 29 -5.62 -6.01 9.87
C TYR A 29 -6.94 -6.76 9.63
N ASP A 30 -8.03 -6.00 9.50
CA ASP A 30 -9.34 -6.53 9.11
C ASP A 30 -9.87 -5.76 7.89
N PRO A 31 -9.74 -6.33 6.67
CA PRO A 31 -10.17 -5.65 5.45
C PRO A 31 -11.69 -5.44 5.39
N HIS A 32 -12.49 -6.25 6.07
CA HIS A 32 -13.95 -6.11 6.02
C HIS A 32 -14.46 -4.92 6.85
N LYS A 33 -13.64 -4.42 7.78
CA LYS A 33 -13.95 -3.25 8.60
C LYS A 33 -13.39 -1.95 8.06
N ASP A 34 -12.53 -1.99 7.05
CA ASP A 34 -11.92 -0.79 6.49
C ASP A 34 -12.92 -0.04 5.57
N PRO A 35 -13.32 1.20 5.92
CA PRO A 35 -14.29 1.97 5.15
C PRO A 35 -13.79 2.38 3.76
N ASN A 36 -12.49 2.27 3.51
CA ASN A 36 -11.89 2.67 2.24
C ASN A 36 -12.01 1.60 1.16
N ILE A 37 -12.24 0.34 1.52
CA ILE A 37 -12.24 -0.78 0.58
C ILE A 37 -13.54 -0.81 -0.24
N SER A 38 -13.42 -1.23 -1.50
CA SER A 38 -14.56 -1.48 -2.38
C SER A 38 -15.35 -2.70 -1.90
N ARG A 39 -16.67 -2.69 -2.14
CA ARG A 39 -17.58 -3.77 -1.73
C ARG A 39 -17.41 -5.05 -2.54
N ASP A 40 -16.93 -4.97 -3.78
CA ASP A 40 -16.78 -6.13 -4.67
C ASP A 40 -15.31 -6.27 -5.14
N PRO A 41 -14.55 -7.24 -4.59
CA PRO A 41 -13.14 -7.39 -4.93
C PRO A 41 -12.93 -7.82 -6.39
N TYR A 42 -13.88 -8.54 -6.99
CA TYR A 42 -13.80 -8.98 -8.39
C TYR A 42 -14.03 -7.85 -9.39
N LYS A 43 -14.57 -6.71 -8.93
CA LYS A 43 -14.79 -5.50 -9.73
C LYS A 43 -13.86 -4.35 -9.33
N THR A 44 -12.76 -4.66 -8.64
CA THR A 44 -11.81 -3.66 -8.13
C THR A 44 -10.41 -3.94 -8.68
N LEU A 45 -9.85 -2.98 -9.41
CA LEU A 45 -8.48 -3.06 -9.92
C LEU A 45 -7.51 -2.35 -8.97
N PHE A 46 -6.38 -2.99 -8.67
CA PHE A 46 -5.26 -2.34 -7.97
C PHE A 46 -4.22 -1.88 -8.99
N VAL A 47 -3.92 -0.58 -8.99
CA VAL A 47 -2.97 0.04 -9.91
C VAL A 47 -1.84 0.65 -9.10
N SER A 48 -0.59 0.32 -9.44
CA SER A 48 0.61 0.77 -8.72
C SER A 48 1.59 1.48 -9.65
N LYS A 49 2.65 2.07 -9.07
CA LYS A 49 3.69 2.82 -9.80
C LYS A 49 3.15 4.01 -10.62
N LEU A 50 2.10 4.65 -10.11
CA LEU A 50 1.60 5.90 -10.66
C LEU A 50 2.54 7.05 -10.32
N SER A 51 2.60 8.05 -11.20
CA SER A 51 3.26 9.33 -10.86
C SER A 51 2.54 9.97 -9.68
N TYR A 52 3.29 10.60 -8.76
CA TYR A 52 2.74 11.34 -7.62
C TYR A 52 1.84 12.52 -8.05
N GLU A 53 1.98 13.00 -9.28
CA GLU A 53 1.14 14.07 -9.85
C GLU A 53 -0.18 13.53 -10.45
N THR A 54 -0.39 12.22 -10.42
CA THR A 54 -1.59 11.61 -11.01
C THR A 54 -2.82 11.94 -10.16
N THR A 55 -3.84 12.51 -10.80
CA THR A 55 -5.13 12.82 -10.17
C THR A 55 -6.16 11.72 -10.41
N GLU A 56 -7.18 11.65 -9.55
CA GLU A 56 -8.30 10.72 -9.73
C GLU A 56 -9.02 10.91 -11.07
N SER A 57 -9.16 12.16 -11.52
CA SER A 57 -9.79 12.49 -12.81
C SER A 57 -9.03 11.91 -14.00
N ARG A 58 -7.69 11.94 -13.95
CA ARG A 58 -6.84 11.36 -14.98
C ARG A 58 -6.98 9.84 -15.01
N ILE A 59 -6.98 9.18 -13.86
CA ILE A 59 -7.19 7.72 -13.76
C ILE A 59 -8.57 7.37 -14.32
N LYS A 60 -9.62 8.06 -13.87
CA LYS A 60 -10.99 7.82 -14.32
C LYS A 60 -11.08 7.88 -15.84
N ARG A 61 -10.57 8.95 -16.46
CA ARG A 61 -10.60 9.13 -17.92
C ARG A 61 -9.92 7.99 -18.67
N GLU A 62 -8.73 7.56 -18.25
CA GLU A 62 -8.02 6.53 -19.01
C GLU A 62 -8.66 5.14 -18.84
N PHE A 63 -9.19 4.85 -17.66
CA PHE A 63 -9.82 3.55 -17.38
C PHE A 63 -11.27 3.44 -17.87
N GLU A 64 -11.98 4.57 -18.06
CA GLU A 64 -13.34 4.59 -18.62
C GLU A 64 -13.42 4.00 -20.03
N SER A 65 -12.33 4.01 -20.79
CA SER A 65 -12.25 3.38 -22.11
C SER A 65 -12.45 1.85 -22.07
N TYR A 66 -12.22 1.21 -20.91
CA TYR A 66 -12.38 -0.23 -20.72
C TYR A 66 -13.71 -0.62 -20.06
N GLY A 67 -14.50 0.37 -19.61
CA GLY A 67 -15.79 0.14 -18.96
C GLY A 67 -16.17 1.21 -17.94
N ALA A 68 -17.43 1.20 -17.52
CA ALA A 68 -17.95 2.18 -16.58
C ALA A 68 -17.24 2.12 -15.22
N ILE A 69 -16.70 3.26 -14.77
CA ILE A 69 -15.99 3.38 -13.49
C ILE A 69 -16.94 3.86 -12.40
N LYS A 70 -17.18 3.02 -11.39
CA LYS A 70 -18.05 3.34 -10.26
C LYS A 70 -17.38 4.27 -9.23
N ARG A 71 -16.10 4.05 -8.95
CA ARG A 71 -15.31 4.80 -7.96
C ARG A 71 -13.83 4.75 -8.35
N VAL A 72 -13.13 5.84 -8.12
CA VAL A 72 -11.66 5.91 -8.06
C VAL A 72 -11.29 6.27 -6.63
N GLY A 73 -10.18 5.74 -6.13
CA GLY A 73 -9.60 6.16 -4.86
C GLY A 73 -8.09 6.09 -4.95
N ILE A 74 -7.42 7.18 -4.58
CA ILE A 74 -5.96 7.22 -4.47
C ILE A 74 -5.57 7.01 -3.01
N LEU A 75 -4.69 6.02 -2.79
CA LEU A 75 -4.07 5.79 -1.49
C LEU A 75 -2.92 6.77 -1.32
N ASN A 76 -3.13 7.80 -0.51
CA ASN A 76 -2.07 8.69 -0.06
C ASN A 76 -1.58 8.21 1.30
N ASN A 77 -0.25 8.20 1.48
CA ASN A 77 0.31 7.98 2.81
C ASN A 77 0.15 9.29 3.60
N PRO A 78 -0.47 9.29 4.79
CA PRO A 78 -0.53 10.47 5.65
C PRO A 78 0.86 10.88 6.15
#